data_AF-A0A9E1EKR7-F1
#
_entry.id   AF-A0A9E1EKR7-F1
#
_cell.length_a   1.000
_cell.length_b   1.000
_cell.length_c   1.000
_cell.angle_alpha   90.00
_cell.angle_beta   90.00
_cell.angle_gamma   90.00
#
_symmetry.space_group_name_H-M   'P 1'
#
loop_
_entity.id
_entity.type
_entity.pdbx_description
1 polymer ?
#
loop_
_entity_poly.entity_id
_entity_poly.type
_entity_poly.pdbx_seq_one_letter_code
_entity_poly.pdbx_strand_id
1 'polypeptide(L)'
;MDINLESKYLEELGKGDHKAFDMLYIQYSPRLKHFLTGFIKNRDEASDMTQDIFYKIWTNRETISKVDSFKAYLFRMARNMIYDYYEHSLIEENYQQKEQRRSTYDDLIEEELYARELSLLIDIAVEKMPPQRRNIFIMSRKDGLSNEEIAQRLNISKRTVENHMTQALAELRKIAYSTLLLFF
;
A
#
# COMPACT_ATOMS: atom_id res chain seq x y z
N MET A 1 10.57 12.98 14.52
CA MET A 1 9.80 13.92 15.33
C MET A 1 9.39 13.21 16.61
N ASP A 2 9.47 13.90 17.75
CA ASP A 2 8.93 13.40 19.02
C ASP A 2 7.39 13.28 18.94
N ILE A 3 6.80 12.26 19.56
CA ILE A 3 5.35 11.99 19.50
C ILE A 3 4.53 13.16 20.06
N ASN A 4 5.03 13.82 21.11
CA ASN A 4 4.36 14.97 21.72
C ASN A 4 4.40 16.19 20.80
N LEU A 5 5.49 16.36 20.06
CA LEU A 5 5.65 17.46 19.10
C LEU A 5 4.78 17.24 17.86
N GLU A 6 4.66 16.00 17.37
CA GLU A 6 3.73 15.65 16.28
C GLU A 6 2.28 15.92 16.69
N SER A 7 1.89 15.48 17.89
CA SER A 7 0.53 15.70 18.40
C SER A 7 0.19 17.19 18.51
N LYS A 8 1.16 18.00 18.96
CA LYS A 8 1.02 19.46 19.00
C LYS A 8 0.79 20.06 17.61
N TYR A 9 1.61 19.69 16.63
CA TYR A 9 1.43 20.20 15.26
C TYR A 9 0.11 19.75 14.63
N LEU A 10 -0.41 18.56 14.96
CA LEU A 10 -1.73 18.13 14.51
C LEU A 10 -2.85 18.99 15.10
N GLU A 11 -2.76 19.31 16.40
CA GLU A 11 -3.74 20.17 17.04
C GLU A 11 -3.74 21.59 16.44
N GLU A 12 -2.54 22.16 16.22
CA GLU A 12 -2.37 23.48 15.60
C GLU A 12 -2.81 23.48 14.12
N LEU A 13 -2.52 22.41 13.38
CA LEU A 13 -3.01 22.20 12.01
C LEU A 13 -4.54 22.23 11.96
N GLY A 14 -5.21 21.57 12.92
CA GLY A 14 -6.68 21.56 13.02
C GLY A 14 -7.28 22.97 13.19
N LYS A 15 -6.52 23.89 13.81
CA LYS A 15 -6.90 25.30 13.98
C LYS A 15 -6.55 26.18 12.76
N GLY A 16 -5.98 25.59 11.71
CA GLY A 16 -5.58 26.32 10.50
C GLY A 16 -4.19 26.96 10.59
N ASP A 17 -3.33 26.52 11.50
CA ASP A 17 -1.96 27.04 11.58
C ASP A 17 -1.11 26.55 10.40
N HIS A 18 -0.67 27.48 9.55
CA HIS A 18 0.18 27.19 8.40
C HIS A 18 1.58 26.71 8.77
N LYS A 19 2.16 27.19 9.88
CA LYS A 19 3.49 26.74 10.32
C LYS A 19 3.44 25.30 10.77
N ALA A 20 2.37 24.89 11.45
CA ALA A 20 2.18 23.50 11.82
C ALA A 20 2.09 22.58 10.59
N PHE A 21 1.40 23.03 9.54
CA PHE A 21 1.39 22.34 8.25
C PHE A 21 2.78 22.25 7.63
N ASP A 22 3.53 23.35 7.56
CA ASP A 22 4.89 23.38 7.00
C ASP A 22 5.82 22.42 7.73
N MET A 23 5.74 22.36 9.07
CA MET A 23 6.56 21.45 9.87
C MET A 23 6.23 19.98 9.59
N LEU A 24 4.94 19.65 9.42
CA LEU A 24 4.52 18.30 9.02
C LEU A 24 4.97 17.99 7.59
N TYR A 25 4.86 18.95 6.67
CA TYR A 25 5.29 18.82 5.28
C TYR A 25 6.80 18.54 5.17
N ILE A 26 7.64 19.38 5.78
CA ILE A 26 9.10 19.23 5.78
C ILE A 26 9.50 17.87 6.37
N GLN A 27 8.82 17.44 7.44
CA GLN A 27 9.14 16.19 8.12
C GLN A 27 8.77 14.94 7.30
N TYR A 28 7.66 14.98 6.56
CA TYR A 28 7.05 13.79 5.97
C TYR A 28 7.11 13.72 4.45
N SER A 29 7.11 14.85 3.75
CA SER A 29 7.13 14.92 2.28
C SER A 29 8.31 14.14 1.65
N PRO A 30 9.56 14.27 2.11
CA PRO A 30 10.67 13.50 1.51
C PRO A 30 10.50 11.99 1.63
N ARG A 31 9.99 11.51 2.77
CA ARG A 31 9.76 10.08 3.02
C ARG A 31 8.58 9.56 2.21
N LEU A 32 7.52 10.36 2.09
CA LEU A 32 6.35 10.04 1.30
C LEU A 32 6.69 9.97 -0.20
N LYS A 33 7.41 10.97 -0.72
CA LYS A 33 7.86 10.99 -2.12
C LYS A 33 8.76 9.81 -2.44
N HIS A 34 9.72 9.49 -1.56
CA HIS A 34 10.57 8.32 -1.73
C HIS A 34 9.76 7.02 -1.75
N PHE A 35 8.80 6.87 -0.84
CA PHE A 35 7.89 5.73 -0.81
C PHE A 35 7.10 5.62 -2.13
N LEU A 36 6.45 6.68 -2.59
CA LEU A 36 5.67 6.70 -3.83
C LEU A 36 6.54 6.39 -5.07
N THR A 37 7.73 6.98 -5.15
CA THR A 37 8.69 6.75 -6.24
C THR A 37 9.06 5.27 -6.35
N GLY A 38 9.18 4.57 -5.21
CA GLY A 38 9.48 3.14 -5.16
C GLY A 38 8.42 2.24 -5.79
N PHE A 39 7.17 2.70 -5.88
CA PHE A 39 6.09 1.97 -6.55
C PHE A 39 5.91 2.46 -7.99
N ILE A 40 5.69 3.76 -8.18
CA ILE A 40 5.25 4.33 -9.47
C ILE A 40 6.38 4.36 -10.51
N LYS A 41 7.65 4.33 -10.08
CA LYS A 41 8.86 4.46 -10.92
C LYS A 41 8.93 5.73 -11.79
N ASN A 42 7.99 6.64 -11.67
CA ASN A 42 8.03 7.99 -12.22
C ASN A 42 8.17 9.02 -11.08
N ARG A 43 9.25 9.79 -11.10
CA ARG A 43 9.59 10.76 -10.04
C ARG A 43 8.71 11.99 -10.05
N ASP A 44 8.20 12.40 -11.22
CA ASP A 44 7.37 13.58 -11.37
C ASP A 44 5.96 13.25 -10.88
N GLU A 45 5.38 12.13 -11.32
CA GLU A 45 4.10 11.60 -10.80
C GLU A 45 4.14 11.38 -9.28
N ALA A 46 5.21 10.79 -8.75
CA ALA A 46 5.37 10.63 -7.30
C ALA A 46 5.47 11.99 -6.57
N SER A 47 6.01 13.02 -7.23
CA SER A 47 6.06 14.39 -6.70
C SER A 47 4.67 15.00 -6.63
N ASP A 48 3.87 14.82 -7.67
CA ASP A 48 2.52 15.38 -7.77
C ASP A 48 1.56 14.67 -6.81
N MET A 49 1.61 13.34 -6.73
CA MET A 49 0.88 12.57 -5.73
C MET A 49 1.24 12.96 -4.29
N THR A 50 2.51 13.28 -4.03
CA THR A 50 2.92 13.80 -2.72
C THR A 50 2.22 15.14 -2.42
N GLN A 51 2.23 16.06 -3.40
CA GLN A 51 1.56 17.36 -3.25
C GLN A 51 0.05 17.19 -3.03
N ASP A 52 -0.60 16.31 -3.79
CA ASP A 52 -2.03 16.02 -3.66
C ASP A 52 -2.41 15.47 -2.28
N ILE A 53 -1.58 14.57 -1.73
CA ILE A 53 -1.80 14.04 -0.37
C ILE A 53 -1.74 15.18 0.65
N PHE A 54 -0.74 16.07 0.54
CA PHE A 54 -0.61 17.20 1.46
C PHE A 54 -1.70 18.25 1.27
N TYR A 55 -2.16 18.48 0.04
CA TYR A 55 -3.31 19.32 -0.23
C TYR A 55 -4.59 18.75 0.40
N LYS A 56 -4.82 17.43 0.28
CA LYS A 56 -5.92 16.73 0.96
C LYS A 56 -5.80 16.83 2.47
N ILE A 57 -4.57 16.82 3.01
CA ILE A 57 -4.34 17.02 4.45
C ILE A 57 -4.77 18.40 4.90
N TRP A 58 -4.34 19.45 4.19
CA TRP A 58 -4.71 20.83 4.50
C TRP A 58 -6.22 21.06 4.41
N THR A 59 -6.85 20.50 3.36
CA THR A 59 -8.29 20.66 3.11
C THR A 59 -9.14 19.95 4.18
N ASN A 60 -8.67 18.80 4.69
CA ASN A 60 -9.36 18.00 5.71
C ASN A 60 -8.73 18.13 7.12
N ARG A 61 -8.04 19.24 7.38
CA ARG A 61 -7.21 19.46 8.58
C ARG A 61 -7.94 19.24 9.92
N GLU A 62 -9.22 19.61 10.01
CA GLU A 62 -10.03 19.45 11.22
C GLU A 62 -10.31 17.98 11.58
N THR A 63 -10.42 17.12 10.57
CA THR A 63 -10.59 15.68 10.75
C THR A 63 -9.24 15.04 11.06
N ILE A 64 -8.20 15.48 10.37
CA ILE A 64 -6.85 14.93 10.48
C ILE A 64 -6.20 15.27 11.82
N SER A 65 -6.55 16.40 12.43
CA SER A 65 -6.05 16.76 13.77
C SER A 65 -6.48 15.77 14.88
N LYS A 66 -7.43 14.88 14.59
CA LYS A 66 -7.98 13.90 15.54
C LYS A 66 -7.48 12.47 15.32
N VAL A 67 -6.55 12.25 14.40
CA VAL A 67 -6.03 10.90 14.10
C VAL A 67 -5.02 10.45 15.16
N ASP A 68 -5.10 9.18 15.57
CA ASP A 68 -4.19 8.63 16.58
C ASP A 68 -2.72 8.59 16.11
N SER A 69 -2.50 8.44 14.80
CA SER A 69 -1.15 8.45 14.20
C SER A 69 -1.18 9.07 12.82
N PHE A 70 -0.61 10.27 12.71
CA PHE A 70 -0.49 10.98 11.43
C PHE A 70 0.33 10.20 10.42
N LYS A 71 1.45 9.60 10.85
CA LYS A 71 2.25 8.71 10.01
C LYS A 71 1.42 7.56 9.45
N ALA A 72 0.66 6.84 10.27
CA ALA A 72 -0.14 5.72 9.80
C ALA A 72 -1.22 6.17 8.79
N TYR A 73 -1.84 7.32 9.05
CA TYR A 73 -2.83 7.93 8.17
C TYR A 73 -2.23 8.34 6.82
N LEU A 74 -1.09 9.03 6.84
CA LEU A 74 -0.37 9.50 5.66
C LEU A 74 -0.02 8.34 4.71
N PHE A 75 0.58 7.27 5.25
CA PHE A 75 0.95 6.11 4.43
C PHE A 75 -0.25 5.22 4.07
N ARG A 76 -1.41 5.40 4.70
CA ARG A 76 -2.67 4.81 4.21
C ARG A 76 -3.18 5.57 2.99
N MET A 77 -3.18 6.90 3.02
CA MET A 77 -3.53 7.72 1.85
C MET A 77 -2.63 7.43 0.65
N ALA A 78 -1.32 7.33 0.89
CA ALA A 78 -0.34 7.00 -0.14
C ALA A 78 -0.63 5.64 -0.81
N ARG A 79 -0.95 4.62 -0.01
CA ARG A 79 -1.29 3.28 -0.52
C ARG A 79 -2.57 3.28 -1.35
N ASN A 80 -3.60 4.00 -0.91
CA ASN A 80 -4.83 4.13 -1.68
C ASN A 80 -4.54 4.82 -3.02
N MET A 81 -3.75 5.89 -3.01
CA MET A 81 -3.42 6.61 -4.25
C MET A 81 -2.57 5.77 -5.21
N ILE A 82 -1.65 4.95 -4.70
CA ILE A 82 -0.92 3.96 -5.52
C ILE A 82 -1.89 2.95 -6.15
N TYR A 83 -2.87 2.46 -5.37
CA TYR A 83 -3.87 1.53 -5.88
C TYR A 83 -4.70 2.17 -7.00
N ASP A 84 -5.21 3.37 -6.77
CA ASP A 84 -6.00 4.12 -7.75
C ASP A 84 -5.17 4.40 -9.02
N TYR A 85 -3.89 4.78 -8.86
CA TYR A 85 -2.96 4.98 -9.98
C TYR A 85 -2.85 3.72 -10.85
N TYR A 86 -2.58 2.55 -10.26
CA TYR A 86 -2.49 1.31 -11.03
C TYR A 86 -3.82 0.84 -11.59
N GLU A 87 -4.93 1.04 -10.89
CA GLU A 87 -6.26 0.74 -11.42
C GLU A 87 -6.53 1.55 -12.70
N HIS A 88 -6.19 2.85 -12.69
CA HIS A 88 -6.31 3.72 -13.86
C HIS A 88 -5.31 3.35 -14.96
N SER A 89 -4.04 3.09 -14.64
CA SER A 89 -3.04 2.67 -15.63
C SER A 89 -3.40 1.34 -16.29
N LEU A 90 -3.97 0.37 -15.56
CA LEU A 90 -4.46 -0.88 -16.13
C LEU A 90 -5.65 -0.66 -17.07
N ILE A 91 -6.54 0.29 -16.74
CA ILE A 91 -7.63 0.65 -17.64
C ILE A 91 -7.08 1.32 -18.90
N GLU A 92 -6.17 2.29 -18.76
CA GLU A 92 -5.53 2.98 -19.88
C GLU A 92 -4.72 2.04 -20.76
N GLU A 93 -3.97 1.10 -20.18
CA GLU A 93 -3.21 0.08 -20.90
C GLU A 93 -4.14 -0.90 -21.63
N ASN A 94 -5.29 -1.28 -21.06
CA ASN A 94 -6.30 -2.07 -21.77
C ASN A 94 -6.97 -1.30 -22.94
N TYR A 95 -7.09 0.02 -22.81
CA TYR A 95 -7.57 0.89 -23.90
C TYR A 95 -6.49 1.10 -24.98
N GLN A 96 -5.21 1.27 -24.59
CA GLN A 96 -4.08 1.46 -25.50
C GLN A 96 -3.61 0.17 -26.18
N GLN A 97 -3.69 -1.00 -25.52
CA GLN A 97 -3.42 -2.31 -26.13
C GLN A 97 -4.39 -2.66 -27.27
N LYS A 98 -5.58 -2.04 -27.29
CA LYS A 98 -6.51 -2.12 -28.43
C LYS A 98 -6.03 -1.31 -29.64
N GLU A 99 -5.17 -0.31 -29.47
CA GLU A 99 -4.68 0.57 -30.55
C GLU A 99 -3.19 0.39 -30.91
N GLN A 100 -2.33 -0.11 -30.02
CA GLN A 100 -0.89 -0.19 -30.25
C GLN A 100 -0.34 -1.61 -30.08
N ARG A 101 -0.67 -2.49 -31.03
CA ARG A 101 0.25 -3.59 -31.37
C ARG A 101 1.47 -3.04 -32.11
N ARG A 102 2.37 -2.35 -31.42
CA ARG A 102 3.79 -2.18 -31.80
C ARG A 102 4.56 -1.34 -30.79
N SER A 103 5.61 -1.97 -30.24
CA SER A 103 6.85 -1.37 -29.75
C SER A 103 6.93 -0.94 -28.27
N THR A 104 7.39 -1.86 -27.41
CA THR A 104 8.62 -1.75 -26.58
C THR A 104 8.86 -3.10 -25.88
N TYR A 105 9.79 -3.90 -26.39
CA TYR A 105 10.03 -5.27 -25.89
C TYR A 105 10.99 -5.33 -24.68
N ASP A 106 11.71 -4.26 -24.33
CA ASP A 106 12.71 -4.31 -23.25
C ASP A 106 12.17 -3.92 -21.86
N ASP A 107 11.41 -2.82 -21.72
CA ASP A 107 10.86 -2.40 -20.41
C ASP A 107 9.78 -3.36 -19.89
N LEU A 108 8.98 -3.96 -20.79
CA LEU A 108 7.99 -4.98 -20.45
C LEU A 108 8.64 -6.26 -19.89
N ILE A 109 9.86 -6.61 -20.33
CA ILE A 109 10.56 -7.81 -19.84
C ILE A 109 11.03 -7.60 -18.40
N GLU A 110 11.52 -6.41 -18.06
CA GLU A 110 12.05 -6.12 -16.73
C GLU A 110 10.92 -6.04 -15.69
N GLU A 111 9.81 -5.38 -16.01
CA GLU A 111 8.65 -5.32 -15.12
C GLU A 111 7.94 -6.66 -14.95
N GLU A 112 7.81 -7.43 -16.04
CA GLU A 112 7.28 -8.78 -15.98
C GLU A 112 8.21 -9.72 -15.18
N LEU A 113 9.53 -9.54 -15.29
CA LEU A 113 10.51 -10.29 -14.51
C LEU A 113 10.38 -9.96 -13.02
N TYR A 114 10.30 -8.69 -12.63
CA TYR A 114 10.10 -8.29 -11.23
C TYR A 114 8.77 -8.79 -10.67
N ALA A 115 7.69 -8.73 -11.46
CA ALA A 115 6.39 -9.27 -11.05
C ALA A 115 6.44 -10.79 -10.85
N ARG A 116 7.13 -11.51 -11.74
CA ARG A 116 7.36 -12.96 -11.62
C ARG A 116 8.21 -13.32 -10.41
N GLU A 117 9.27 -12.57 -10.13
CA GLU A 117 10.12 -12.76 -8.95
C GLU A 117 9.35 -12.50 -7.65
N LEU A 118 8.56 -11.42 -7.60
CA LEU A 118 7.72 -11.12 -6.44
C LEU A 118 6.64 -12.19 -6.25
N SER A 119 6.01 -12.66 -7.33
CA SER A 119 5.04 -13.75 -7.29
C SER A 119 5.67 -15.02 -6.75
N LEU A 120 6.88 -15.37 -7.20
CA LEU A 120 7.61 -16.55 -6.73
C LEU A 120 7.94 -16.45 -5.23
N LEU A 121 8.33 -15.27 -4.76
CA LEU A 121 8.60 -15.03 -3.34
C LEU A 121 7.33 -15.15 -2.48
N ILE A 122 6.20 -14.65 -2.98
CA ILE A 122 4.89 -14.82 -2.33
C ILE A 122 4.52 -16.30 -2.29
N ASP A 123 4.69 -17.05 -3.38
CA ASP A 123 4.38 -18.48 -3.43
C ASP A 123 5.25 -19.28 -2.45
N ILE A 124 6.56 -19.01 -2.39
CA ILE A 124 7.48 -19.63 -1.41
C ILE A 124 7.06 -19.31 0.03
N ALA A 125 6.62 -18.07 0.28
CA ALA A 125 6.15 -17.65 1.59
C ALA A 125 4.90 -18.39 2.02
N VAL A 126 3.93 -18.47 1.12
CA VAL A 126 2.66 -19.17 1.32
C VAL A 126 2.91 -20.65 1.57
N GLU A 127 3.83 -21.28 0.83
CA GLU A 127 4.21 -22.68 1.03
C GLU A 127 4.80 -22.95 2.42
N LYS A 128 5.58 -22.01 2.96
CA LYS A 128 6.20 -22.10 4.30
C LYS A 128 5.23 -21.81 5.46
N MET A 129 4.01 -21.33 5.18
CA MET A 129 3.03 -21.09 6.23
C MET A 129 2.57 -22.40 6.87
N PRO A 130 2.10 -22.35 8.14
CA PRO A 130 1.41 -23.49 8.73
C PRO A 130 0.28 -24.00 7.82
N PRO A 131 0.08 -25.33 7.69
CA PRO A 131 -0.80 -25.91 6.67
C PRO A 131 -2.22 -25.32 6.66
N GLN A 132 -2.80 -25.10 7.84
CA GLN A 132 -4.14 -24.53 7.96
C GLN A 132 -4.20 -23.06 7.52
N ARG A 133 -3.18 -22.27 7.84
CA ARG A 133 -3.09 -20.87 7.42
C ARG A 133 -2.93 -20.77 5.90
N ARG A 134 -2.05 -21.60 5.34
CA ARG A 134 -1.85 -21.72 3.89
C ARG A 134 -3.15 -22.04 3.17
N ASN A 135 -3.86 -23.07 3.65
CA ASN A 135 -5.12 -23.51 3.06
C ASN A 135 -6.18 -22.40 3.10
N ILE A 136 -6.33 -21.72 4.24
CA ILE A 136 -7.24 -20.58 4.39
C ILE A 136 -6.89 -19.44 3.42
N PHE A 137 -5.60 -19.10 3.30
CA PHE A 137 -5.15 -18.06 2.40
C PHE A 137 -5.44 -18.41 0.93
N ILE A 138 -5.18 -19.65 0.52
CA ILE A 138 -5.46 -20.14 -0.84
C ILE A 138 -6.97 -20.06 -1.13
N MET A 139 -7.83 -20.56 -0.24
CA MET A 139 -9.27 -20.49 -0.45
C MET A 139 -9.79 -19.04 -0.56
N SER A 140 -9.19 -18.10 0.19
CA SER A 140 -9.58 -16.69 0.09
C SER A 140 -9.08 -16.02 -1.20
N ARG A 141 -7.88 -16.38 -1.69
CA ARG A 141 -7.20 -15.64 -2.78
C ARG A 141 -7.32 -16.29 -4.15
N LYS A 142 -7.28 -17.63 -4.22
CA LYS A 142 -7.42 -18.38 -5.48
C LYS A 142 -8.87 -18.77 -5.72
N ASP A 143 -9.57 -19.23 -4.68
CA ASP A 143 -10.94 -19.72 -4.83
C ASP A 143 -11.99 -18.62 -4.61
N GLY A 144 -11.57 -17.42 -4.15
CA GLY A 144 -12.42 -16.26 -3.95
C GLY A 144 -13.44 -16.38 -2.81
N LEU A 145 -13.27 -17.36 -1.92
CA LEU A 145 -14.22 -17.63 -0.84
C LEU A 145 -14.14 -16.54 0.25
N SER A 146 -15.30 -16.17 0.77
CA SER A 146 -15.42 -15.30 1.93
C SER A 146 -14.98 -16.01 3.22
N ASN A 147 -14.65 -15.23 4.25
CA ASN A 147 -14.26 -15.79 5.55
C ASN A 147 -15.37 -16.68 6.16
N GLU A 148 -16.64 -16.38 5.85
CA GLU A 148 -17.80 -17.16 6.30
C GLU A 148 -17.86 -18.53 5.61
N GLU A 149 -17.71 -18.55 4.28
CA GLU A 149 -17.70 -19.80 3.49
C GLU A 149 -16.51 -20.68 3.86
N ILE A 150 -15.34 -20.09 4.12
CA ILE A 150 -14.15 -20.81 4.59
C ILE A 150 -14.39 -21.40 5.98
N ALA A 151 -14.99 -20.63 6.90
CA ALA A 151 -15.30 -21.08 8.25
C ALA A 151 -16.25 -22.29 8.23
N GLN A 152 -17.30 -22.22 7.42
CA GLN A 152 -18.24 -23.32 7.21
C GLN A 152 -17.54 -24.55 6.61
N ARG A 153 -16.73 -24.36 5.56
CA ARG A 153 -16.04 -25.45 4.86
C ARG A 153 -15.01 -26.17 5.73
N LEU A 154 -14.34 -25.45 6.62
CA LEU A 154 -13.33 -26.01 7.53
C LEU A 154 -13.90 -26.40 8.90
N ASN A 155 -15.19 -26.14 9.16
CA ASN A 155 -15.84 -26.32 10.46
C ASN A 155 -15.07 -25.64 11.62
N ILE A 156 -14.69 -24.38 11.43
CA ILE A 156 -14.03 -23.53 12.42
C ILE A 156 -14.76 -22.20 12.55
N SER A 157 -14.45 -21.41 13.58
CA SER A 157 -15.08 -20.09 13.72
C SER A 157 -14.56 -19.11 12.66
N LYS A 158 -15.43 -18.20 12.20
CA LYS A 158 -15.05 -17.07 11.33
C LYS A 158 -13.89 -16.25 11.92
N ARG A 159 -13.90 -16.04 13.23
CA ARG A 159 -12.82 -15.35 13.96
C ARG A 159 -11.48 -16.09 13.83
N THR A 160 -11.50 -17.42 13.81
CA THR A 160 -10.30 -18.24 13.57
C THR A 160 -9.77 -18.02 12.15
N VAL A 161 -10.66 -17.96 11.15
CA VAL A 161 -10.30 -17.66 9.75
C VAL A 161 -9.67 -16.26 9.64
N GLU A 162 -10.30 -15.24 10.23
CA GLU A 162 -9.80 -13.86 10.26
C GLU A 162 -8.43 -13.75 10.93
N ASN A 163 -8.21 -14.50 12.02
CA ASN A 163 -6.91 -14.54 12.70
C ASN A 163 -5.84 -15.17 11.79
N HIS A 164 -6.13 -16.28 11.12
CA HIS A 164 -5.20 -16.89 10.17
C HIS A 164 -4.91 -15.96 8.99
N MET A 165 -5.91 -15.28 8.44
CA MET A 165 -5.74 -14.30 7.37
C MET A 165 -4.88 -13.11 7.81
N THR A 166 -5.11 -12.59 9.01
CA THR A 166 -4.31 -11.51 9.59
C THR A 166 -2.83 -11.91 9.73
N GLN A 167 -2.58 -13.13 10.20
CA GLN A 167 -1.23 -13.67 10.34
C GLN A 167 -0.56 -13.94 8.98
N ALA A 168 -1.30 -14.46 7.99
CA ALA A 168 -0.80 -14.68 6.63
C ALA A 168 -0.36 -13.36 6.00
N LEU A 169 -1.20 -12.33 6.09
CA LEU A 169 -0.86 -11.00 5.58
C LEU A 169 0.31 -10.36 6.32
N ALA A 170 0.47 -10.63 7.63
CA ALA A 170 1.63 -10.15 8.38
C ALA A 170 2.94 -10.80 7.92
N GLU A 171 2.93 -12.09 7.59
CA GLU A 171 4.11 -12.79 7.05
C GLU A 171 4.46 -12.33 5.64
N LEU A 172 3.45 -12.18 4.77
CA LEU A 172 3.67 -11.65 3.42
C LEU A 172 4.19 -10.21 3.44
N ARG A 173 3.67 -9.37 4.35
CA ARG A 173 4.19 -8.00 4.54
C ARG A 173 5.65 -7.99 4.93
N LYS A 174 6.10 -8.88 5.82
CA LYS A 174 7.53 -8.97 6.18
C LYS A 174 8.41 -9.22 4.96
N ILE A 175 7.96 -10.07 4.05
CA ILE A 175 8.71 -10.42 2.83
C ILE A 175 8.70 -9.26 1.84
N ALA A 176 7.56 -8.58 1.68
CA ALA A 176 7.46 -7.36 0.88
C ALA A 176 8.35 -6.23 1.45
N TYR A 177 8.45 -6.10 2.78
CA TYR A 177 9.35 -5.13 3.42
C TYR A 177 10.83 -5.52 3.27
N SER A 178 11.18 -6.80 3.41
CA SER A 178 12.56 -7.27 3.24
C SER A 178 13.05 -7.16 1.79
N THR A 179 12.17 -7.40 0.82
CA THR A 179 12.49 -7.18 -0.60
C THR A 179 12.64 -5.71 -0.90
N LEU A 180 11.72 -4.85 -0.45
CA LEU A 180 11.88 -3.40 -0.55
C LEU A 180 13.24 -2.93 0.00
N LEU A 181 13.64 -3.41 1.19
CA LEU A 181 14.91 -3.05 1.83
C LEU A 181 16.16 -3.60 1.13
N LEU A 182 16.04 -4.59 0.23
CA LEU A 182 17.17 -5.10 -0.57
C LEU A 182 17.33 -4.33 -1.89
N PHE A 183 16.28 -3.63 -2.33
CA PHE A 183 16.28 -2.81 -3.54
C PHE A 183 16.46 -1.30 -3.25
N PHE A 184 16.70 -0.91 -1.99
CA PHE A 184 17.06 0.44 -1.53
C PHE A 184 18.36 0.42 -0.73
#